data_AF-A0A6P1D2Y8-F1
#
_entry.id   AF-A0A6P1D2Y8-F1
#
_cell.length_a   1.000
_cell.length_b   1.000
_cell.length_c   1.000
_cell.angle_alpha   90.00
_cell.angle_beta   90.00
_cell.angle_gamma   90.00
#
_symmetry.space_group_name_H-M   'P 1'
#
loop_
_entity.id
_entity.type
_entity.pdbx_description
1 polymer ?
#
loop_
_entity_poly.entity_id
_entity_poly.type
_entity_poly.pdbx_seq_one_letter_code
_entity_poly.pdbx_strand_id
1 'polypeptide(L)'
;VKPFGKHVMTDVDRIGGVPVMMKALLDAGLLHGECLTVTGRTVAENLAEIAPPDPDGKVVRAMSEPIHPTGGITILAGSLAPGGAVVKSAGFDSDVFLGTARVFDRERAAMDALED
;
A
#
# COMPACT_ATOMS: atom_id res chain seq x y z
N VAL A 1 5.11 -3.37 -5.16
CA VAL A 1 5.96 -4.44 -4.57
C VAL A 1 5.17 -5.74 -4.42
N LYS A 2 5.84 -6.89 -4.30
CA LYS A 2 5.22 -8.18 -3.97
C LYS A 2 4.35 -8.07 -2.70
N PRO A 3 3.28 -8.86 -2.55
CA PRO A 3 2.93 -10.02 -3.37
C PRO A 3 2.23 -9.72 -4.71
N PHE A 4 1.78 -8.49 -4.96
CA PHE A 4 1.01 -8.14 -6.17
C PHE A 4 1.84 -7.47 -7.27
N GLY A 5 2.90 -6.76 -6.88
CA GLY A 5 3.84 -6.13 -7.83
C GLY A 5 5.06 -7.00 -8.15
N LYS A 6 5.88 -6.52 -9.10
CA LYS A 6 7.07 -7.23 -9.60
C LYS A 6 8.31 -7.15 -8.68
N HIS A 7 8.36 -6.12 -7.83
CA HIS A 7 9.56 -5.72 -7.07
C HIS A 7 9.54 -6.18 -5.61
N VAL A 8 10.74 -6.33 -5.02
CA VAL A 8 10.95 -6.66 -3.59
C VAL A 8 11.61 -5.50 -2.83
N MET A 9 11.78 -5.61 -1.52
CA MET A 9 12.30 -4.52 -0.69
C MET A 9 13.75 -4.12 -1.05
N THR A 10 14.56 -5.06 -1.54
CA THR A 10 15.91 -4.76 -2.04
C THR A 10 15.89 -3.90 -3.31
N ASP A 11 14.83 -3.94 -4.11
CA ASP A 11 14.67 -3.03 -5.25
C ASP A 11 14.30 -1.62 -4.79
N VAL A 12 13.50 -1.51 -3.72
CA VAL A 12 13.15 -0.22 -3.09
C VAL A 12 14.39 0.44 -2.48
N ASP A 13 15.22 -0.34 -1.79
CA ASP A 13 16.50 0.12 -1.25
C ASP A 13 17.41 0.70 -2.34
N ARG A 14 17.59 -0.04 -3.45
CA ARG A 14 18.45 0.37 -4.58
C ARG A 14 18.07 1.69 -5.23
N ILE A 15 16.80 2.11 -5.17
CA ILE A 15 16.35 3.37 -5.76
C ILE A 15 16.39 4.55 -4.79
N GLY A 16 16.85 4.35 -3.55
CA GLY A 16 16.93 5.39 -2.51
C GLY A 16 16.03 5.14 -1.29
N GLY A 17 15.33 4.00 -1.25
CA GLY A 17 14.59 3.54 -0.08
C GLY A 17 13.29 4.29 0.20
N VAL A 18 12.81 4.14 1.45
CA VAL A 18 11.59 4.80 1.94
C VAL A 18 11.62 6.33 1.79
N PRO A 19 12.75 7.04 1.99
CA PRO A 19 12.82 8.49 1.81
C PRO A 19 12.35 8.99 0.43
N VAL A 20 12.52 8.21 -0.64
CA VAL A 20 12.04 8.57 -1.99
C VAL A 20 10.51 8.72 -2.00
N MET A 21 9.80 7.75 -1.43
CA MET A 21 8.34 7.80 -1.32
C MET A 21 7.91 8.94 -0.39
N MET A 22 8.59 9.11 0.74
CA MET A 22 8.25 10.16 1.70
C MET A 22 8.42 11.57 1.10
N LYS A 23 9.51 11.82 0.35
CA LYS A 23 9.72 13.09 -0.36
C LYS A 23 8.62 13.32 -1.40
N ALA A 24 8.30 12.32 -2.23
CA ALA A 24 7.24 12.47 -3.23
C ALA A 24 5.87 12.79 -2.60
N LEU A 25 5.55 12.20 -1.44
CA LEU A 25 4.33 12.49 -0.70
C LEU A 25 4.37 13.88 -0.03
N LEU A 26 5.52 14.28 0.51
CA LEU A 26 5.71 15.61 1.10
C LEU A 26 5.55 16.71 0.05
N ASP A 27 6.21 16.58 -1.10
CA ASP A 27 6.15 17.53 -2.21
C ASP A 27 4.71 17.66 -2.76
N ALA A 28 3.93 16.57 -2.70
CA ALA A 28 2.51 16.55 -3.07
C ALA A 28 1.55 17.06 -1.98
N GLY A 29 2.05 17.45 -0.80
CA GLY A 29 1.23 17.90 0.33
C GLY A 29 0.43 16.79 1.03
N LEU A 30 0.85 15.52 0.85
CA LEU A 30 0.20 14.33 1.42
C LEU A 30 0.91 13.78 2.65
N LEU A 31 2.00 14.42 3.08
CA LEU A 31 2.75 14.06 4.28
C LEU A 31 2.98 15.29 5.15
N HIS A 32 2.74 15.14 6.44
CA HIS A 32 3.00 16.17 7.45
C HIS A 32 4.50 16.34 7.70
N GLY A 33 5.08 17.40 7.15
CA GLY A 33 6.52 17.67 7.22
C GLY A 33 7.00 18.10 8.60
N GLU A 34 6.13 18.69 9.42
CA GLU A 34 6.39 19.25 10.74
C GLU A 34 6.49 18.19 11.85
N CYS A 35 6.12 16.95 11.56
CA CYS A 35 6.15 15.87 12.54
C CYS A 35 7.58 15.61 13.05
N LEU A 36 7.75 15.60 14.37
CA LEU A 36 9.01 15.27 15.03
C LEU A 36 9.37 13.80 14.77
N THR A 37 10.66 13.53 14.59
CA THR A 37 11.20 12.18 14.42
C THR A 37 12.23 11.84 15.50
N VAL A 38 12.66 10.58 15.54
CA VAL A 38 13.68 10.09 16.47
C VAL A 38 15.07 10.73 16.29
N THR A 39 15.33 11.42 15.17
CA THR A 39 16.58 12.17 14.96
C THR A 39 16.59 13.50 15.71
N GLY A 40 15.49 13.88 16.38
CA GLY A 40 15.30 15.18 16.99
C GLY A 40 14.93 16.29 15.98
N ARG A 41 14.83 15.94 14.69
CA ARG A 41 14.42 16.84 13.60
C ARG A 41 13.04 16.45 13.07
N THR A 42 12.43 17.37 12.35
CA THR A 42 11.17 17.15 11.63
C THR A 42 11.37 16.21 10.43
N VAL A 43 10.27 15.67 9.91
CA VAL A 43 10.27 14.87 8.67
C VAL A 43 10.85 15.67 7.51
N ALA A 44 10.43 16.93 7.34
CA ALA A 44 10.90 17.78 6.26
C ALA A 44 12.41 18.08 6.34
N GLU A 45 12.94 18.35 7.53
CA GLU A 45 14.38 18.58 7.74
C GLU A 45 15.21 17.34 7.40
N ASN A 46 14.77 16.14 7.83
CA ASN A 46 15.47 14.90 7.49
C ASN A 46 15.46 14.65 5.98
N LEU A 47 14.34 14.88 5.29
CA LEU A 47 14.25 14.68 3.85
C LEU A 47 15.06 15.70 3.06
N ALA A 48 15.15 16.94 3.55
CA ALA A 48 16.00 17.97 2.96
C ALA A 48 17.49 17.63 3.09
N GLU A 49 17.92 17.06 4.22
CA GLU A 49 19.31 16.62 4.40
C GLU A 49 19.66 15.40 3.56
N ILE A 50 18.77 14.40 3.50
CA ILE A 50 18.98 13.18 2.70
C ILE A 50 18.99 13.51 1.19
N ALA A 51 18.18 14.49 0.77
CA ALA A 51 17.96 14.86 -0.63
C ALA A 51 17.73 13.64 -1.54
N PRO A 52 16.73 12.78 -1.24
CA PRO A 52 16.52 11.54 -1.99
C PRO A 52 16.13 11.84 -3.45
N PRO A 53 16.47 10.94 -4.39
CA PRO A 53 16.08 11.10 -5.78
C PRO A 53 14.55 11.04 -5.94
N ASP A 54 14.07 11.49 -7.08
CA ASP A 54 12.66 11.32 -7.45
C ASP A 54 12.35 9.83 -7.73
N PRO A 55 11.06 9.42 -7.66
CA PRO A 55 10.65 8.07 -8.01
C PRO A 55 11.18 7.60 -9.38
N ASP A 56 11.69 6.37 -9.44
CA ASP A 56 12.31 5.80 -10.64
C ASP A 56 11.30 5.45 -11.76
N GLY A 57 10.00 5.53 -11.46
CA GLY A 57 8.91 5.26 -12.38
C GLY A 57 8.65 3.77 -12.60
N LYS A 58 9.43 2.85 -12.01
CA LYS A 58 9.24 1.40 -12.13
C LYS A 58 8.96 0.77 -10.77
N VAL A 59 9.86 0.94 -9.80
CA VAL A 59 9.70 0.41 -8.44
C VAL A 59 8.73 1.29 -7.66
N VAL A 60 8.97 2.60 -7.68
CA VAL A 60 8.08 3.64 -7.15
C VAL A 60 7.57 4.45 -8.34
N ARG A 61 6.25 4.49 -8.50
CA ARG A 61 5.61 5.25 -9.58
C ARG A 61 5.59 6.73 -9.26
N ALA A 62 5.68 7.57 -10.29
CA ALA A 62 5.49 9.00 -10.14
C ALA A 62 4.06 9.31 -9.69
N MET A 63 3.87 10.41 -8.96
CA MET A 63 2.55 10.84 -8.48
C MET A 63 1.54 11.08 -9.61
N SER A 64 2.02 11.44 -10.80
CA SER A 64 1.22 11.63 -12.01
C SER A 64 0.85 10.34 -12.73
N GLU A 65 1.51 9.22 -12.44
CA GLU A 65 1.29 7.94 -13.13
C GLU A 65 1.19 6.76 -12.13
N PRO A 66 0.27 6.84 -11.13
CA PRO A 66 0.15 5.83 -10.10
C PRO A 66 -0.40 4.52 -10.67
N ILE A 67 -0.21 3.40 -9.94
CA ILE A 67 -0.81 2.11 -10.31
C ILE A 67 -2.33 2.16 -10.17
N HIS A 68 -2.81 2.73 -9.06
CA HIS A 68 -4.22 3.01 -8.80
C HIS A 68 -4.35 4.45 -8.30
N PRO A 69 -5.46 5.14 -8.59
CA PRO A 69 -5.66 6.54 -8.19
C PRO A 69 -5.87 6.71 -6.67
N THR A 70 -6.19 5.63 -5.95
CA THR A 70 -6.45 5.62 -4.50
C THR A 70 -5.55 4.63 -3.77
N GLY A 71 -5.53 4.71 -2.44
CA GLY A 71 -4.75 3.80 -1.59
C GLY A 71 -5.13 2.33 -1.77
N GLY A 72 -4.17 1.44 -1.52
CA GLY A 72 -4.31 -0.02 -1.72
C GLY A 72 -5.09 -0.78 -0.64
N ILE A 73 -5.71 -0.06 0.30
CA ILE A 73 -6.55 -0.61 1.37
C ILE A 73 -7.89 0.11 1.31
N THR A 74 -8.97 -0.67 1.35
CA THR A 74 -10.34 -0.17 1.31
C THR A 74 -11.12 -0.71 2.51
N ILE A 75 -11.90 0.16 3.14
CA ILE A 75 -12.83 -0.22 4.21
C ILE A 75 -14.19 -0.50 3.58
N LEU A 76 -14.75 -1.66 3.90
CA LEU A 76 -16.07 -2.09 3.46
C LEU A 76 -17.07 -1.96 4.60
N ALA A 77 -18.31 -1.64 4.25
CA ALA A 77 -19.46 -1.71 5.13
C ALA A 77 -20.59 -2.48 4.41
N GLY A 78 -21.63 -2.86 5.13
CA GLY A 78 -22.81 -3.50 4.56
C GLY A 78 -23.46 -4.50 5.50
N SER A 79 -24.46 -5.21 5.01
CA SER A 79 -25.25 -6.16 5.81
C SER A 79 -24.42 -7.28 6.44
N LEU A 80 -23.35 -7.73 5.79
CA LEU A 80 -22.44 -8.76 6.31
C LEU A 80 -21.29 -8.22 7.17
N ALA A 81 -21.03 -6.91 7.13
CA ALA A 81 -19.95 -6.27 7.88
C ALA A 81 -20.41 -4.93 8.49
N PRO A 82 -21.40 -4.95 9.41
CA PRO A 82 -21.96 -3.72 9.98
C PRO A 82 -20.94 -2.96 10.85
N GLY A 83 -19.94 -3.63 11.40
CA GLY A 83 -18.82 -3.03 12.13
C GLY A 83 -17.62 -2.66 11.25
N GLY A 84 -17.73 -2.85 9.93
CA GLY A 84 -16.64 -2.66 8.98
C GLY A 84 -15.84 -3.93 8.69
N ALA A 85 -15.26 -3.99 7.50
CA ALA A 85 -14.28 -4.98 7.08
C ALA A 85 -13.15 -4.32 6.27
N VAL A 86 -12.02 -5.00 6.13
CA VAL A 86 -10.85 -4.47 5.42
C VAL A 86 -10.54 -5.37 4.23
N VAL A 87 -10.33 -4.77 3.06
CA VAL A 87 -9.84 -5.47 1.88
C VAL A 87 -8.62 -4.75 1.31
N LYS A 88 -7.66 -5.52 0.80
CA LYS A 88 -6.50 -4.99 0.09
C LYS A 88 -6.81 -4.87 -1.40
N SER A 89 -7.25 -3.68 -1.82
CA SER A 89 -7.64 -3.37 -3.20
C SER A 89 -6.46 -3.32 -4.18
N ALA A 90 -5.22 -3.16 -3.70
CA ALA A 90 -4.02 -3.19 -4.56
C ALA A 90 -3.74 -4.56 -5.24
N GLY A 91 -4.57 -5.58 -4.98
CA GLY A 91 -4.38 -6.94 -5.49
C GLY A 91 -5.30 -7.34 -6.63
N PHE A 92 -6.25 -6.50 -7.04
CA PHE A 92 -7.25 -6.82 -8.06
C PHE A 92 -7.83 -5.56 -8.71
N ASP A 93 -8.29 -5.69 -9.96
CA ASP A 93 -8.87 -4.59 -10.75
C ASP A 93 -10.40 -4.60 -10.81
N SER A 94 -11.06 -5.64 -10.28
CA SER A 94 -12.52 -5.76 -10.34
C SER A 94 -13.20 -4.90 -9.28
N ASP A 95 -14.12 -4.03 -9.71
CA ASP A 95 -14.89 -3.16 -8.81
C ASP A 95 -15.96 -3.93 -8.01
N VAL A 96 -16.54 -4.98 -8.60
CA VAL A 96 -17.61 -5.78 -7.99
C VAL A 96 -17.31 -7.26 -8.16
N PHE A 97 -17.57 -8.05 -7.13
CA PHE A 97 -17.56 -9.50 -7.17
C PHE A 97 -18.87 -10.04 -6.58
N LEU A 98 -19.52 -10.97 -7.30
CA LEU A 98 -20.72 -11.67 -6.83
C LEU A 98 -20.50 -13.17 -6.99
N GLY A 99 -20.80 -13.93 -5.93
CA GLY A 99 -20.67 -15.38 -5.93
C GLY A 99 -21.64 -16.04 -4.96
N THR A 100 -21.81 -17.36 -5.10
CA THR A 100 -22.62 -18.17 -4.18
C THR A 100 -21.84 -18.45 -2.90
N ALA A 101 -22.46 -18.21 -1.74
CA ALA A 101 -21.83 -18.47 -0.46
C ALA A 101 -21.52 -19.97 -0.28
N ARG A 102 -20.25 -20.28 0.02
CA ARG A 102 -19.80 -21.58 0.52
C ARG A 102 -19.18 -21.33 1.90
N VAL A 103 -19.85 -21.81 2.95
CA VAL A 103 -19.54 -21.44 4.34
C VAL A 103 -18.80 -22.56 5.05
N PHE A 104 -17.77 -22.20 5.82
CA PHE A 104 -16.99 -23.11 6.65
C PHE A 104 -16.79 -22.47 8.02
N ASP A 105 -16.84 -23.28 9.09
CA ASP A 105 -16.69 -22.76 10.46
C ASP A 105 -15.23 -22.45 10.84
N ARG A 106 -14.26 -23.09 10.17
CA ARG A 106 -12.82 -22.93 10.42
C ARG A 106 -12.00 -23.13 9.15
N GLU A 107 -10.76 -22.65 9.19
CA GLU A 107 -9.78 -22.72 8.11
C GLU A 107 -9.56 -24.14 7.55
N ARG A 108 -9.36 -25.16 8.40
CA ARG A 108 -9.03 -26.52 7.93
C ARG A 108 -10.09 -27.09 7.00
N ALA A 109 -11.38 -26.91 7.31
CA ALA A 109 -12.47 -27.41 6.48
C ALA A 109 -12.52 -26.72 5.10
N ALA A 110 -12.15 -25.44 5.03
CA ALA A 110 -12.03 -24.73 3.76
C ALA A 110 -10.84 -25.23 2.93
N MET A 111 -9.72 -25.59 3.58
CA MET A 111 -8.55 -26.18 2.91
C MET A 111 -8.83 -27.59 2.40
N ASP A 112 -9.47 -28.45 3.20
CA ASP A 112 -9.89 -29.79 2.76
C ASP A 112 -10.75 -29.71 1.49
N ALA A 113 -11.75 -28.82 1.48
CA ALA A 113 -12.64 -28.61 0.35
C ALA A 113 -11.99 -27.94 -0.89
N LEU A 114 -10.74 -27.48 -0.77
CA LEU A 114 -9.93 -26.96 -1.88
C LEU A 114 -9.00 -28.05 -2.45
N GLU A 115 -8.55 -28.97 -1.61
CA GLU A 115 -7.62 -30.05 -1.97
C GLU A 115 -8.32 -31.25 -2.64
N ASP A 116 -9.60 -31.49 -2.30
CA ASP A 116 -10.46 -32.55 -2.88
C ASP A 116 -10.96 -32.23 -4.31
#